data_AF-A0A2R6KEI5-F1
#
_entry.id   AF-A0A2R6KEI5-F1
#
_cell.length_a   1.000
_cell.length_b   1.000
_cell.length_c   1.000
_cell.angle_alpha   90.00
_cell.angle_beta   90.00
_cell.angle_gamma   90.00
#
_symmetry.space_group_name_H-M   'P 1'
#
loop_
_entity.id
_entity.type
_entity.pdbx_description
1 polymer ?
#
loop_
_entity_poly.entity_id
_entity_poly.type
_entity_poly.pdbx_seq_one_letter_code
_entity_poly.pdbx_strand_id
1 'polypeptide(L)' 'MDESEFDEMVSSLTPHESADGVTTYRNTVNIACPACDEPFDDLVVCEDDPNSLELSMLLDLCVTTYDDDVLLFTHKH' A
#
# COMPACT_ATOMS: atom_id res chain seq x y z
N MET A 1 -1.09 -11.53 7.41
CA MET A 1 -1.43 -10.25 8.03
C MET A 1 -2.88 -10.36 8.43
N ASP A 2 -3.14 -10.21 9.72
CA ASP A 2 -4.49 -10.25 10.28
C ASP A 2 -5.16 -8.87 10.18
N GLU A 3 -6.50 -8.82 10.26
CA GLU A 3 -7.28 -7.57 10.11
C GLU A 3 -6.86 -6.47 11.08
N SER A 4 -6.57 -6.85 12.32
CA SER A 4 -6.12 -5.89 13.34
C SER A 4 -4.74 -5.31 13.03
N GLU A 5 -3.83 -6.08 12.43
CA GLU A 5 -2.52 -5.57 12.02
C GLU A 5 -2.67 -4.58 10.86
N PHE A 6 -3.59 -4.86 9.94
CA PHE A 6 -3.85 -3.98 8.79
C PHE A 6 -4.49 -2.67 9.23
N ASP A 7 -5.52 -2.73 10.09
CA ASP A 7 -6.21 -1.55 10.60
C ASP A 7 -5.26 -0.65 11.43
N GLU A 8 -4.42 -1.25 12.28
CA GLU A 8 -3.42 -0.48 13.06
C GLU A 8 -2.41 0.22 12.15
N MET A 9 -1.94 -0.49 11.11
CA MET A 9 -1.04 0.07 10.12
C MET A 9 -1.72 1.23 9.38
N VAL A 10 -2.88 1.01 8.77
CA VAL A 10 -3.62 2.00 7.99
C VAL A 10 -3.99 3.23 8.83
N SER A 11 -4.37 3.03 10.09
CA SER A 11 -4.67 4.10 11.05
C SER A 11 -3.45 4.98 11.37
N SER A 12 -2.25 4.41 11.30
CA SER A 12 -0.98 5.12 11.47
C SER A 12 -0.50 5.82 10.19
N LEU A 13 -0.95 5.35 9.02
CA LEU A 13 -0.62 5.96 7.73
C LEU A 13 -1.49 7.20 7.48
N THR A 14 -0.94 8.13 6.69
CA THR A 14 -1.70 9.32 6.29
C THR A 14 -2.43 9.04 4.99
N PRO A 15 -3.77 9.09 4.93
CA PRO A 15 -4.50 8.94 3.67
C PRO A 15 -4.09 10.07 2.71
N HIS A 16 -3.64 9.71 1.51
CA HIS A 16 -3.10 10.66 0.54
C HIS A 16 -4.09 10.95 -0.58
N GLU A 17 -4.58 9.91 -1.25
CA GLU A 17 -5.48 10.04 -2.39
C GLU A 17 -6.35 8.80 -2.51
N SER A 18 -7.63 8.98 -2.80
CA SER A 18 -8.57 7.89 -3.09
C SER A 18 -9.27 8.24 -4.40
N ALA A 19 -8.91 7.56 -5.48
CA ALA A 19 -9.40 7.81 -6.83
C ALA A 19 -9.69 6.48 -7.55
N ASP A 20 -10.83 6.40 -8.24
CA ASP A 20 -11.24 5.27 -9.09
C ASP A 20 -11.05 3.85 -8.46
N GLY A 21 -11.40 3.68 -7.17
CA GLY A 21 -11.28 2.37 -6.50
C GLY A 21 -9.86 1.99 -6.08
N VAL A 22 -8.95 2.96 -6.09
CA VAL A 22 -7.60 2.85 -5.56
C VAL A 22 -7.43 3.83 -4.41
N THR A 23 -7.10 3.31 -3.23
CA THR A 23 -6.83 4.12 -2.03
C THR A 23 -5.33 4.10 -1.71
N THR A 24 -4.71 5.27 -1.76
CA THR A 24 -3.29 5.46 -1.47
C THR A 24 -3.09 6.09 -0.09
N TYR A 25 -2.24 5.46 0.69
CA TYR A 25 -1.79 5.87 2.02
C TYR A 25 -0.29 6.17 1.98
N ARG A 26 0.13 7.28 2.57
CA ARG A 26 1.55 7.63 2.69
C ARG A 26 2.08 7.27 4.08
N ASN A 27 3.21 6.56 4.09
CA ASN A 27 3.93 6.21 5.30
C ASN A 27 4.81 7.38 5.74
N THR A 28 4.35 8.08 6.77
CA THR A 28 5.10 9.18 7.41
C THR A 28 5.85 8.73 8.67
N VAL A 29 5.64 7.47 9.08
CA VAL A 29 6.11 6.89 10.34
C VAL A 29 7.11 5.75 10.14
N ASN A 30 7.54 5.50 8.89
CA ASN A 30 8.50 4.46 8.50
C ASN A 30 8.09 3.05 8.97
N ILE A 31 6.81 2.69 8.86
CA ILE A 31 6.35 1.31 9.06
C ILE A 31 7.05 0.37 8.07
N ALA A 32 7.44 -0.81 8.55
CA ALA A 32 8.05 -1.85 7.74
C ALA A 32 7.01 -2.52 6.83
N CYS A 33 7.41 -2.83 5.60
CA CYS A 33 6.58 -3.58 4.68
C CYS A 33 6.48 -5.04 5.14
N PRO A 34 5.28 -5.63 5.21
CA PRO A 34 5.10 -7.02 5.63
C PRO A 34 5.69 -8.04 4.65
N ALA A 35 6.07 -7.65 3.43
CA ALA A 35 6.62 -8.55 2.42
C ALA A 35 8.16 -8.63 2.44
N CYS A 36 8.85 -7.52 2.69
CA CYS A 36 10.31 -7.44 2.63
C CYS A 36 10.97 -6.98 3.94
N ASP A 37 10.19 -6.66 4.97
CA ASP A 37 10.66 -6.11 6.26
C ASP A 37 11.37 -4.74 6.15
N GLU A 38 11.40 -4.13 4.95
CA GLU A 38 11.98 -2.80 4.74
C GLU A 38 10.91 -1.70 4.84
N PRO A 39 11.25 -0.49 5.34
CA PRO A 39 10.30 0.62 5.37
C PRO A 39 9.84 0.98 3.95
N PHE A 40 8.53 1.15 3.78
CA PHE A 40 7.92 1.58 2.52
C PHE A 40 7.55 3.06 2.58
N ASP A 41 7.40 3.70 1.42
CA ASP A 41 7.00 5.11 1.29
C ASP A 41 5.48 5.26 1.18
N ASP A 42 4.86 4.57 0.22
CA ASP A 42 3.44 4.68 -0.07
C ASP A 42 2.81 3.28 -0.19
N LEU A 43 1.65 3.08 0.44
CA LEU A 43 0.78 1.92 0.32
C LEU A 43 -0.37 2.27 -0.61
N VAL A 44 -0.66 1.42 -1.58
CA VAL A 44 -1.75 1.54 -2.53
C VAL A 44 -2.63 0.31 -2.39
N VAL A 45 -3.90 0.53 -2.07
CA VAL A 45 -4.93 -0.52 -1.92
C VAL A 45 -5.82 -0.46 -3.14
N CYS A 46 -5.94 -1.57 -3.87
CA CYS A 46 -6.83 -1.70 -5.02
C CYS A 46 -8.05 -2.50 -4.59
N GLU A 47 -9.20 -1.81 -4.47
CA GLU A 47 -10.47 -2.36 -3.98
C GLU A 47 -11.39 -2.79 -5.14
N ASP A 48 -11.16 -2.29 -6.35
CA ASP A 48 -11.96 -2.60 -7.55
C ASP A 48 -11.14 -3.35 -8.62
N ASP A 49 -11.75 -4.38 -9.24
CA ASP A 49 -11.20 -5.12 -10.39
C ASP A 49 -12.08 -4.88 -11.64
N PRO A 50 -11.53 -4.47 -12.81
CA PRO A 50 -10.12 -4.27 -13.13
C PRO A 50 -9.66 -2.81 -12.92
N ASN A 51 -8.66 -2.61 -12.05
CA ASN A 51 -7.94 -1.35 -11.94
C ASN A 51 -6.64 -1.37 -12.75
N SER A 52 -6.28 -0.22 -13.35
CA SER A 52 -5.02 -0.05 -14.09
C SER A 52 -4.19 1.05 -13.44
N LEU A 53 -3.05 0.66 -12.88
CA LEU A 53 -2.04 1.58 -12.37
C LEU A 53 -1.00 1.89 -13.45
N GLU A 54 -0.98 3.15 -13.90
CA GLU A 54 0.08 3.66 -14.76
C GLU A 54 1.28 4.13 -13.94
N LEU A 55 2.18 3.18 -13.63
CA LEU A 55 3.44 3.47 -12.97
C LEU A 55 4.40 4.17 -13.95
N SER A 56 4.57 5.48 -13.82
CA SER A 56 5.48 6.27 -14.67
C SER A 56 6.96 6.11 -14.32
N MET A 57 7.31 5.40 -13.24
CA MET A 57 8.69 5.18 -12.78
C MET A 57 8.91 3.72 -12.38
N LEU A 58 10.13 3.20 -12.63
CA LEU A 58 10.60 1.94 -12.07
C LEU A 58 10.82 2.12 -10.57
N LEU A 59 9.89 1.60 -9.78
CA LEU A 59 9.95 1.58 -8.33
C LEU A 59 10.17 0.14 -7.87
N ASP A 60 10.81 -0.04 -6.72
CA ASP A 60 10.78 -1.32 -6.03
C ASP A 60 9.40 -1.41 -5.36
N LEU A 61 8.60 -2.40 -5.76
CA LEU A 61 7.23 -2.55 -5.28
C LEU A 61 7.03 -3.93 -4.71
N CYS A 62 6.56 -4.00 -3.48
CA CYS A 62 6.11 -5.22 -2.87
C CYS A 62 4.60 -5.36 -3.07
N VAL A 63 4.16 -6.54 -3.50
CA VAL A 63 2.74 -6.86 -3.66
C VAL A 63 2.34 -7.82 -2.56
N THR A 64 1.21 -7.57 -1.92
CA THR A 64 0.60 -8.46 -0.95
C THR A 64 -0.91 -8.47 -1.17
N THR A 65 -1.57 -9.54 -0.77
CA THR A 65 -3.03 -9.65 -0.81
C THR A 65 -3.57 -9.69 0.62
N TYR A 66 -4.61 -8.94 0.89
CA TYR A 66 -5.28 -8.89 2.18
C TYR A 66 -6.79 -8.89 1.95
N ASP A 67 -7.51 -9.86 2.52
CA ASP A 67 -8.98 -10.00 2.42
C ASP A 67 -9.55 -9.80 0.99
N ASP A 68 -8.94 -10.45 -0.01
CA ASP A 68 -9.24 -10.33 -1.45
C ASP A 68 -8.75 -9.04 -2.14
N ASP A 69 -8.41 -7.99 -1.36
CA ASP A 69 -7.82 -6.75 -1.87
C ASP A 69 -6.32 -6.90 -2.18
N VAL A 70 -5.87 -6.20 -3.22
CA VAL A 70 -4.45 -6.15 -3.59
C VAL A 70 -3.81 -4.91 -2.96
N LEU A 71 -2.79 -5.16 -2.14
CA LEU A 71 -1.94 -4.16 -1.50
C LEU A 71 -0.61 -4.04 -2.24
N LEU A 72 -0.26 -2.81 -2.61
CA LEU A 72 0.96 -2.44 -3.32
C LEU A 72 1.76 -1.49 -2.44
N PHE A 73 2.93 -1.91 -1.99
CA PHE A 73 3.84 -1.10 -1.19
C PHE A 73 4.96 -0.60 -2.10
N THR A 74 5.17 0.71 -2.14
CA THR A 74 6.23 1.33 -2.93
C THR A 74 7.42 1.70 -2.05
N HIS A 75 8.62 1.40 -2.49
CA HIS A 75 9.86 1.75 -1.80
C HIS A 75 10.62 2.75 -2.66
N LYS A 76 10.82 3.98 -2.17
CA LYS A 76 11.71 4.93 -2.84
C LYS A 76 13.14 4.70 -2.34
N HIS A 77 13.96 4.09 -3.18
CA HIS A 77 15.42 4.02 -2.97
C HIS A 77 16.13 5.33 -3.32
#